data_AF-A0A832Y092-F1
#
_entry.id   AF-A0A832Y092-F1
#
_cell.length_a   1.000
_cell.length_b   1.000
_cell.length_c   1.000
_cell.angle_alpha   90.00
_cell.angle_beta   90.00
_cell.angle_gamma   90.00
#
_symmetry.space_group_name_H-M   'P 1'
#
loop_
_entity.id
_entity.type
_entity.pdbx_description
1 polymer ?
#
loop_
_entity_poly.entity_id
_entity_poly.type
_entity_poly.pdbx_seq_one_letter_code
_entity_poly.pdbx_strand_id
1 'polypeptide(L)'
;MSKIEYHSESREWYVASTVIISVTVLCYSIIIIYVLPDQSQTFHQFIKMINVSFLLLGLSGVFLGFQGYRFREGKAFLLRMDGERIIVELEKLLIASKIEAREISCIDAFSFGLWRPIGRLSLNSGEIEIKELWFSAYFYKTQISLRGDFPQEIIDDFTPDLV
;
A
#
# COMPACT_ATOMS: atom_id res chain seq x y z
N MET A 1 -10.85 22.40 13.08
CA MET A 1 -10.51 21.68 11.83
C MET A 1 -9.15 21.04 12.04
N SER A 2 -9.03 19.71 12.03
CA SER A 2 -7.70 19.09 12.06
C SER A 2 -7.08 19.23 10.68
N LYS A 3 -5.92 19.87 10.61
CA LYS A 3 -5.15 20.00 9.37
C LYS A 3 -4.74 18.61 8.90
N ILE A 4 -4.90 18.31 7.60
CA ILE A 4 -4.45 17.04 7.02
C ILE A 4 -2.94 16.91 7.25
N GLU A 5 -2.53 15.78 7.83
CA GLU A 5 -1.12 15.48 8.07
C GLU A 5 -0.55 14.72 6.87
N TYR A 6 0.37 15.37 6.16
CA TYR A 6 1.06 14.78 5.02
C TYR A 6 2.28 14.00 5.46
N HIS A 7 2.49 12.86 4.81
CA HIS A 7 3.69 12.04 4.94
C HIS A 7 4.18 11.61 3.55
N SER A 8 5.35 10.99 3.50
CA SER A 8 5.80 10.35 2.25
C SER A 8 4.88 9.19 1.90
N GLU A 9 4.54 9.07 0.62
CA GLU A 9 3.80 7.92 0.09
C GLU A 9 4.50 6.60 0.44
N SER A 10 5.83 6.58 0.40
CA SER A 10 6.65 5.40 0.67
C SER A 10 6.50 4.80 2.07
N ARG A 11 6.01 5.57 3.06
CA ARG A 11 5.94 5.14 4.46
C ARG A 11 5.20 3.82 4.61
N GLU A 12 4.00 3.73 4.04
CA GLU A 12 3.13 2.55 4.19
C GLU A 12 3.72 1.33 3.47
N TRP A 13 4.41 1.55 2.35
CA TRP A 13 5.13 0.49 1.62
C TRP A 13 6.29 -0.08 2.45
N TYR A 14 7.06 0.77 3.12
CA TYR A 14 8.15 0.32 3.99
C TYR A 14 7.65 -0.40 5.24
N VAL A 15 6.53 0.05 5.82
CA VAL A 15 5.87 -0.65 6.93
C VAL A 15 5.43 -2.04 6.48
N ALA A 16 4.72 -2.15 5.37
CA ALA A 16 4.29 -3.43 4.80
C ALA A 16 5.45 -4.36 4.48
N SER A 17 6.49 -3.84 3.80
CA SER A 17 7.71 -4.56 3.48
C SER A 17 8.39 -5.12 4.74
N THR A 18 8.53 -4.28 5.77
CA THR A 18 9.16 -4.65 7.04
C THR A 18 8.35 -5.75 7.73
N VAL A 19 7.03 -5.60 7.81
CA VAL A 19 6.14 -6.61 8.42
C VAL A 19 6.27 -7.96 7.72
N ILE A 20 6.21 -7.99 6.39
CA ILE A 20 6.34 -9.24 5.61
C ILE A 20 7.70 -9.89 5.87
N ILE A 21 8.79 -9.13 5.78
CA ILE A 21 10.15 -9.67 5.98
C ILE A 21 10.32 -10.19 7.42
N SER A 22 9.91 -9.41 8.42
CA SER A 22 10.03 -9.81 9.83
C SER A 22 9.25 -11.09 10.14
N VAL A 23 7.99 -11.19 9.69
CA VAL A 23 7.17 -12.39 9.89
C VAL A 23 7.78 -13.59 9.15
N THR A 24 8.24 -13.38 7.91
CA THR A 24 8.92 -14.41 7.10
C THR A 24 10.13 -14.99 7.84
N VAL A 25 11.01 -14.11 8.35
CA VAL A 25 12.22 -14.52 9.07
C VAL A 25 11.87 -15.22 10.37
N LEU A 26 10.88 -14.73 11.12
CA LEU A 26 10.46 -15.34 12.39
C LEU A 26 9.88 -16.74 12.16
N CYS A 27 8.97 -16.90 11.19
CA CYS A 27 8.40 -18.19 10.84
C CYS A 27 9.46 -19.17 10.33
N TYR A 28 10.37 -18.72 9.47
CA TYR A 28 11.48 -19.56 8.98
C TYR A 28 12.40 -20.01 10.12
N SER A 29 12.71 -19.10 11.05
CA SER A 29 13.54 -19.41 12.22
C SER A 29 12.91 -20.48 13.11
N ILE A 30 11.59 -20.40 13.34
CA ILE A 30 10.85 -21.43 14.08
C ILE A 30 10.97 -22.78 13.37
N ILE A 31 10.80 -22.83 12.05
CA ILE A 31 10.90 -24.07 11.27
C ILE A 31 12.32 -24.65 11.34
N ILE A 32 13.36 -23.82 11.23
CA ILE A 32 14.75 -24.27 11.36
C ILE A 32 15.04 -24.84 12.75
N ILE A 33 14.59 -24.17 13.80
CA ILE A 33 14.92 -24.55 15.18
C ILE A 33 14.16 -25.81 15.61
N TYR A 34 12.87 -25.91 15.26
CA TYR A 34 11.98 -26.92 15.83
C TYR A 34 11.65 -28.08 14.88
N VAL A 35 11.78 -27.90 13.56
CA VAL A 35 11.34 -28.92 12.57
C VAL A 35 12.52 -29.55 11.82
N LEU A 36 13.50 -28.75 11.38
CA LEU A 36 14.63 -29.25 10.59
C LEU A 36 15.57 -30.26 11.30
N PRO A 37 15.84 -30.19 12.62
CA PRO A 37 16.77 -31.11 13.27
C PRO A 37 16.36 -32.58 13.14
N ASP A 38 15.05 -32.85 13.04
CA ASP A 38 14.48 -34.19 13.03
C ASP A 38 14.14 -34.71 11.62
N GLN A 39 13.91 -33.82 10.65
CA GLN A 39 13.37 -34.16 9.32
C GLN A 39 14.38 -34.06 8.16
N SER A 40 15.58 -33.52 8.41
CA SER A 40 16.55 -33.18 7.34
C SER A 40 17.18 -34.38 6.64
N GLN A 41 17.24 -35.55 7.29
CA GLN A 41 17.76 -36.78 6.69
C GLN A 41 16.71 -37.54 5.88
N THR A 42 15.42 -37.38 6.21
CA THR A 42 14.33 -38.19 5.64
C THR A 42 13.62 -37.51 4.46
N PHE A 43 13.55 -36.17 4.45
CA PHE A 43 12.77 -35.42 3.44
C PHE A 43 13.52 -34.21 2.86
N HIS A 44 14.64 -34.45 2.20
CA HIS A 44 15.46 -33.38 1.59
C HIS A 44 14.70 -32.50 0.58
N GLN A 45 13.77 -33.07 -0.20
CA GLN A 45 12.93 -32.30 -1.13
C GLN A 45 11.97 -31.35 -0.41
N PHE A 46 11.47 -31.76 0.76
CA PHE A 46 10.55 -30.94 1.56
C PHE A 46 11.26 -29.68 2.09
N ILE A 47 12.49 -29.81 2.57
CA ILE A 47 13.31 -28.66 2.99
C ILE A 47 13.57 -27.71 1.82
N LYS A 48 13.88 -28.23 0.63
CA LYS A 48 14.05 -27.39 -0.56
C LYS A 48 12.78 -26.60 -0.89
N MET A 49 11.61 -27.22 -0.83
CA MET A 49 10.33 -26.54 -1.05
C MET A 49 10.06 -25.46 0.00
N ILE A 50 10.34 -25.73 1.28
CA ILE A 50 10.24 -24.72 2.35
C ILE A 50 11.16 -23.54 2.04
N ASN A 51 12.44 -23.78 1.77
CA ASN A 51 13.41 -22.71 1.52
C ASN A 51 13.00 -21.85 0.32
N VAL A 52 12.54 -22.47 -0.77
CA VAL A 52 12.04 -21.75 -1.95
C VAL A 52 10.78 -20.95 -1.59
N SER A 53 9.84 -21.52 -0.84
CA SER A 53 8.62 -20.82 -0.43
C SER A 53 8.93 -19.59 0.43
N PHE A 54 9.83 -19.72 1.40
CA PHE A 54 10.25 -18.60 2.26
C PHE A 54 11.09 -17.57 1.51
N LEU A 55 11.90 -18.00 0.52
CA LEU A 55 12.61 -17.08 -0.36
C LEU A 55 11.62 -16.25 -1.20
N LEU A 56 10.62 -16.88 -1.80
CA LEU A 56 9.59 -16.19 -2.59
C LEU A 56 8.77 -15.22 -1.71
N LEU A 57 8.42 -15.64 -0.50
CA LEU A 57 7.74 -14.78 0.49
C LEU A 57 8.63 -13.58 0.86
N GLY A 58 9.92 -13.80 1.13
CA GLY A 58 10.86 -12.71 1.42
C GLY A 58 11.05 -11.74 0.25
N LEU A 59 11.17 -12.27 -0.98
CA LEU A 59 11.27 -11.47 -2.21
C LEU A 59 10.05 -10.57 -2.41
N SER A 60 8.86 -11.03 -2.01
CA SER A 60 7.66 -10.18 -2.06
C SER A 60 7.80 -8.95 -1.16
N GLY A 61 8.30 -9.11 0.06
CA GLY A 61 8.60 -7.98 0.95
C GLY A 61 9.65 -7.04 0.39
N VAL A 62 10.71 -7.58 -0.23
CA VAL A 62 11.75 -6.78 -0.89
C VAL A 62 11.18 -5.96 -2.06
N PHE A 63 10.32 -6.57 -2.88
CA PHE A 63 9.65 -5.87 -3.99
C PHE A 63 8.83 -4.67 -3.50
N LEU A 64 8.12 -4.81 -2.38
CA LEU A 64 7.37 -3.71 -1.77
C LEU A 64 8.27 -2.60 -1.25
N GLY A 65 9.42 -2.96 -0.67
CA GLY A 65 10.44 -1.98 -0.28
C GLY A 65 10.97 -1.21 -1.50
N PHE A 66 11.19 -1.89 -2.62
CA PHE A 66 11.59 -1.26 -3.88
C PHE A 66 10.51 -0.32 -4.43
N GLN A 67 9.23 -0.72 -4.38
CA GLN A 67 8.12 0.16 -4.74
C GLN A 67 8.06 1.39 -3.83
N GLY A 68 8.19 1.21 -2.51
CA GLY A 68 8.31 2.31 -1.56
C GLY A 68 9.43 3.28 -1.93
N TYR A 69 10.62 2.78 -2.29
CA TYR A 69 11.73 3.61 -2.74
C TYR A 69 11.41 4.43 -3.99
N ARG A 70 10.64 3.88 -4.93
CA ARG A 70 10.18 4.58 -6.14
C ARG A 70 9.23 5.73 -5.81
N PHE A 71 8.42 5.59 -4.75
CA PHE A 71 7.42 6.58 -4.33
C PHE A 71 7.89 7.50 -3.19
N ARG A 72 9.18 7.50 -2.84
CA ARG A 72 9.70 8.27 -1.70
C ARG A 72 9.45 9.78 -1.79
N GLU A 73 9.46 10.33 -2.99
CA GLU A 73 9.22 11.75 -3.24
C GLU A 73 7.72 12.09 -3.34
N GLY A 74 6.85 11.07 -3.39
CA GLY A 74 5.40 11.24 -3.42
C GLY A 74 4.88 11.70 -2.06
N LYS A 75 3.82 12.51 -2.08
CA LYS A 75 3.10 12.93 -0.87
C LYS A 75 1.87 12.05 -0.70
N ALA A 76 1.56 11.69 0.53
CA ALA A 76 0.32 10.98 0.84
C ALA A 76 -0.24 11.42 2.18
N PHE A 77 -1.51 11.14 2.38
CA PHE A 77 -2.18 11.29 3.68
C PHE A 77 -3.18 10.14 3.87
N LEU A 78 -3.57 9.91 5.13
CA LEU A 78 -4.47 8.83 5.51
C LEU A 78 -5.80 9.38 6.02
N LEU A 79 -6.90 8.82 5.53
CA LEU A 79 -8.25 9.12 5.99
C LEU A 79 -8.96 7.86 6.48
N ARG A 80 -9.90 8.05 7.42
CA ARG A 80 -10.77 6.97 7.90
C ARG A 80 -12.12 7.04 7.20
N MET A 81 -12.09 6.95 5.88
CA MET A 81 -13.26 6.99 5.01
C MET A 81 -13.07 5.98 3.88
N ASP A 82 -14.15 5.33 3.45
CA ASP A 82 -14.14 4.34 2.38
C ASP A 82 -13.56 4.95 1.09
N GLY A 83 -12.68 4.22 0.41
CA GLY A 83 -12.00 4.72 -0.77
C GLY A 83 -12.96 5.01 -1.93
N GLU A 84 -13.99 4.17 -2.09
CA GLU A 84 -15.06 4.37 -3.09
C GLU A 84 -15.80 5.69 -2.88
N ARG A 85 -15.97 6.12 -1.61
CA ARG A 85 -16.57 7.43 -1.31
C ARG A 85 -15.59 8.55 -1.65
N ILE A 86 -14.33 8.39 -1.27
CA ILE A 86 -13.27 9.37 -1.51
C ILE A 86 -13.11 9.65 -3.01
N ILE A 87 -13.05 8.62 -3.86
CA ILE A 87 -12.86 8.81 -5.30
C ILE A 87 -14.02 9.61 -5.91
N VAL A 88 -15.26 9.28 -5.54
CA VAL A 88 -16.46 9.98 -6.02
C VAL A 88 -16.49 11.44 -5.55
N GLU A 89 -16.13 11.72 -4.30
CA GLU A 89 -16.09 13.09 -3.78
C GLU A 89 -14.96 13.91 -4.43
N LEU A 90 -13.79 13.31 -4.65
CA LEU A 90 -12.69 13.96 -5.38
C LEU A 90 -13.05 14.25 -6.83
N GLU A 91 -13.68 13.31 -7.54
CA GLU A 91 -14.15 13.54 -8.91
C GLU A 91 -15.14 14.70 -8.99
N LYS A 92 -16.09 14.79 -8.04
CA LYS A 92 -17.04 15.91 -7.98
C LYS A 92 -16.33 17.25 -7.80
N LEU A 93 -15.34 17.33 -6.91
CA LEU A 93 -14.55 18.55 -6.69
C LEU A 93 -13.75 18.92 -7.94
N LEU A 94 -13.14 17.94 -8.62
CA LEU A 94 -12.39 18.18 -9.85
C LEU A 94 -13.28 18.72 -10.97
N ILE A 95 -14.48 18.15 -11.14
CA ILE A 95 -15.49 18.63 -12.10
C ILE A 95 -15.94 20.07 -11.75
N ALA A 96 -16.22 20.34 -10.47
CA ALA A 96 -16.62 21.68 -10.02
C ALA A 96 -15.53 22.73 -10.29
N SER A 97 -14.27 22.34 -10.13
CA SER A 97 -13.09 23.17 -10.42
C SER A 97 -12.69 23.19 -11.91
N LYS A 98 -13.49 22.57 -12.80
CA LYS A 98 -13.24 22.46 -14.25
C LYS A 98 -11.89 21.82 -14.60
N ILE A 99 -11.42 20.91 -13.76
CA ILE A 99 -10.19 20.16 -14.01
C ILE A 99 -10.55 18.83 -14.64
N GLU A 100 -10.02 18.58 -15.85
CA GLU A 100 -10.18 17.29 -16.49
C GLU A 100 -9.34 16.23 -15.75
N ALA A 101 -10.02 15.19 -15.28
CA ALA A 101 -9.40 14.00 -14.72
C ALA A 101 -9.84 12.78 -15.53
N ARG A 102 -8.90 11.86 -15.76
CA ARG A 102 -9.16 10.57 -16.40
C ARG A 102 -8.88 9.46 -15.43
N GLU A 103 -9.85 8.59 -15.21
CA GLU A 103 -9.64 7.38 -14.44
C GLU A 103 -8.69 6.45 -15.21
N ILE A 104 -7.65 5.97 -14.51
CA ILE A 104 -6.68 5.01 -15.00
C ILE A 104 -6.48 3.89 -13.97
N SER A 105 -5.85 2.79 -14.39
CA SER A 105 -5.53 1.71 -13.48
C SER A 105 -4.57 2.17 -12.38
N CYS A 106 -4.84 1.74 -11.14
CA CYS A 106 -3.89 1.85 -10.05
C CYS A 106 -2.55 1.20 -10.41
N ILE A 107 -1.49 1.57 -9.69
CA ILE A 107 -0.21 0.91 -9.84
C ILE A 107 -0.37 -0.53 -9.39
N ASP A 108 -0.10 -1.44 -10.32
CA ASP A 108 -0.16 -2.86 -10.08
C ASP A 108 0.93 -3.26 -9.07
N ALA A 109 0.46 -3.55 -7.87
CA ALA A 109 1.28 -4.06 -6.79
C ALA A 109 0.49 -5.14 -6.08
N PHE A 110 1.06 -6.33 -6.08
CA PHE A 110 0.49 -7.49 -5.43
C PHE A 110 0.20 -7.15 -3.97
N SER A 111 -1.07 -7.20 -3.58
CA SER A 111 -1.47 -6.60 -2.32
C SER A 111 -1.17 -7.44 -1.09
N PHE A 112 -1.04 -8.76 -1.25
CA PHE A 112 -0.89 -9.71 -0.13
C PHE A 112 -1.95 -9.54 0.97
N GLY A 113 -3.11 -8.96 0.65
CA GLY A 113 -4.16 -8.60 1.62
C GLY A 113 -3.82 -7.41 2.53
N LEU A 114 -2.77 -6.65 2.20
CA LEU A 114 -2.34 -5.44 2.91
C LEU A 114 -2.96 -4.15 2.36
N TRP A 115 -3.44 -4.20 1.12
CA TRP A 115 -4.19 -3.09 0.53
C TRP A 115 -5.16 -3.56 -0.55
N ARG A 116 -6.07 -2.66 -0.92
CA ARG A 116 -6.96 -2.78 -2.05
C ARG A 116 -6.81 -1.53 -2.92
N PRO A 117 -6.48 -1.66 -4.21
CA PRO A 117 -6.54 -0.54 -5.13
C PRO A 117 -8.01 -0.13 -5.29
N ILE A 118 -8.26 1.18 -5.21
CA ILE A 118 -9.61 1.72 -5.41
C ILE A 118 -9.68 2.36 -6.79
N GLY A 119 -8.83 3.34 -7.03
CA GLY A 119 -8.76 4.00 -8.33
C GLY A 119 -7.64 5.01 -8.38
N ARG A 120 -7.36 5.47 -9.60
CA ARG A 120 -6.34 6.47 -9.86
C ARG A 120 -6.88 7.49 -10.86
N LEU A 121 -6.84 8.75 -10.45
CA LEU A 121 -7.26 9.89 -11.25
C LEU A 121 -6.00 10.55 -11.82
N SER A 122 -5.86 10.49 -13.14
CA SER A 122 -4.80 11.19 -13.88
C SER A 122 -5.29 12.57 -14.27
N LEU A 123 -4.51 13.60 -13.92
CA LEU A 123 -4.71 14.99 -14.30
C LEU A 123 -3.59 15.43 -15.24
N ASN A 124 -3.75 16.57 -15.90
CA ASN A 124 -2.72 17.10 -16.79
C ASN A 124 -1.41 17.46 -16.06
N SER A 125 -1.50 17.85 -14.78
CA SER A 125 -0.36 18.31 -13.97
C SER A 125 0.12 17.28 -12.94
N GLY A 126 -0.59 16.17 -12.76
CA GLY A 126 -0.29 15.20 -11.71
C GLY A 126 -1.28 14.05 -11.65
N GLU A 127 -1.26 13.31 -10.56
CA GLU A 127 -2.16 12.17 -10.34
C GLU A 127 -2.48 11.98 -8.87
N ILE A 128 -3.68 11.45 -8.64
CA ILE A 128 -4.17 11.00 -7.35
C ILE A 128 -4.38 9.50 -7.42
N GLU A 129 -3.79 8.76 -6.51
CA GLU A 129 -4.02 7.32 -6.38
C GLU A 129 -4.61 7.02 -5.01
N ILE A 130 -5.69 6.24 -4.99
CA ILE A 130 -6.46 5.93 -3.79
C ILE A 130 -6.33 4.43 -3.52
N LYS A 131 -5.86 4.11 -2.31
CA LYS A 131 -5.69 2.73 -1.84
C LYS A 131 -6.26 2.60 -0.47
N GLU A 132 -7.05 1.56 -0.24
CA GLU A 132 -7.42 1.20 1.12
C GLU A 132 -6.35 0.29 1.70
N LEU A 133 -5.88 0.61 2.90
CA LEU A 133 -5.00 -0.25 3.67
C LEU A 133 -5.87 -1.21 4.48
N TRP A 134 -5.63 -2.50 4.27
CA TRP A 134 -6.34 -3.59 4.91
C TRP A 134 -5.32 -4.45 5.66
N PHE A 135 -5.71 -5.02 6.79
CA PHE A 135 -4.93 -6.07 7.42
C PHE A 135 -5.81 -7.30 7.47
N SER A 136 -5.64 -8.19 6.49
CA SER A 136 -6.58 -9.30 6.27
C SER A 136 -7.99 -8.76 6.02
N ALA A 137 -8.95 -9.02 6.91
CA ALA A 137 -10.34 -8.53 6.79
C ALA A 137 -10.60 -7.20 7.52
N TYR A 138 -9.60 -6.60 8.16
CA TYR A 138 -9.77 -5.37 8.94
C TYR A 138 -9.39 -4.14 8.11
N PHE A 139 -10.36 -3.26 7.87
CA PHE A 139 -10.13 -1.95 7.28
C PHE A 139 -9.37 -1.06 8.26
N TYR A 140 -8.20 -0.57 7.84
CA TYR A 140 -7.41 0.35 8.65
C TYR A 140 -7.73 1.80 8.30
N LYS A 141 -7.28 2.24 7.12
CA LYS A 141 -7.41 3.60 6.60
C LYS A 141 -7.28 3.61 5.09
N THR A 142 -7.76 4.66 4.44
CA THR A 142 -7.52 4.92 3.02
C THR A 142 -6.34 5.87 2.86
N GLN A 143 -5.35 5.46 2.08
CA GLN A 143 -4.25 6.28 1.62
C GLN A 143 -4.61 6.99 0.33
N ILE A 144 -4.42 8.31 0.33
CA ILE A 144 -4.51 9.14 -0.87
C ILE A 144 -3.10 9.60 -1.19
N SER A 145 -2.55 9.10 -2.28
CA SER A 145 -1.24 9.46 -2.80
C SER A 145 -1.37 10.53 -3.87
N LEU A 146 -0.62 11.61 -3.73
CA LEU A 146 -0.54 12.74 -4.64
C LEU A 146 0.85 12.75 -5.29
N ARG A 147 0.89 12.76 -6.62
CA ARG A 147 2.14 12.85 -7.38
C ARG A 147 2.06 13.92 -8.45
N GLY A 148 3.16 14.63 -8.66
CA GLY A 148 3.18 15.81 -9.53
C GLY A 148 2.56 17.04 -8.87
N ASP A 149 2.15 18.00 -9.69
CA ASP A 149 1.57 19.26 -9.24
C ASP A 149 0.04 19.11 -9.15
N PHE A 150 -0.44 18.86 -7.93
CA PHE A 150 -1.86 18.83 -7.63
C PHE A 150 -2.34 20.16 -7.04
N PRO A 151 -3.52 20.67 -7.43
CA PRO A 151 -4.09 21.88 -6.83
C PRO A 151 -4.44 21.64 -5.36
N GLN A 152 -3.58 22.12 -4.47
CA GLN A 152 -3.69 21.90 -3.03
C GLN A 152 -5.03 22.37 -2.45
N GLU A 153 -5.61 23.42 -3.03
CA GLU A 153 -6.93 23.97 -2.70
C GLU A 153 -8.03 22.91 -2.75
N ILE A 154 -7.96 21.96 -3.70
CA ILE A 154 -8.97 20.89 -3.82
C ILE A 154 -8.87 19.88 -2.68
N ILE A 155 -7.67 19.60 -2.18
CA ILE A 155 -7.50 18.72 -0.99
C ILE A 155 -7.89 19.46 0.28
N ASP A 156 -7.63 20.76 0.35
CA ASP A 156 -8.00 21.56 1.52
C ASP A 156 -9.53 21.74 1.62
N ASP A 157 -10.22 21.83 0.47
CA ASP A 157 -11.69 21.81 0.37
C ASP A 157 -12.28 20.41 0.62
N PHE A 158 -11.49 19.35 0.40
CA PHE A 158 -11.84 17.99 0.80
C PHE A 158 -11.85 17.93 2.32
N THR A 159 -12.99 18.29 2.90
CA THR A 159 -13.21 18.27 4.34
C THR A 159 -13.42 16.81 4.72
N PRO A 160 -12.47 16.16 5.43
CA PRO A 160 -12.81 14.91 6.06
C PRO A 160 -13.86 15.27 7.11
N ASP A 161 -15.11 14.88 6.88
CA ASP A 161 -16.09 14.77 7.96
C ASP A 161 -15.50 13.75 8.93
N LEU A 162 -14.68 14.25 9.86
CA LEU A 162 -14.06 13.52 10.95
C LEU A 162 -15.16 13.21 11.94
N VAL A 163 -15.82 12.08 11.72
CA VAL A 163 -16.52 11.34 12.78
C VAL A 163 -15.52 10.42 13.47
#